data_AF-A0A385UJC1-F1
#
_entry.id   AF-A0A385UJC1-F1
#
_cell.length_a   1.000
_cell.length_b   1.000
_cell.length_c   1.000
_cell.angle_alpha   90.00
_cell.angle_beta   90.00
_cell.angle_gamma   90.00
#
_symmetry.space_group_name_H-M   'P 1'
#
loop_
_entity.id
_entity.type
_entity.pdbx_description
1 polymer ?
#
loop_
_entity_poly.entity_id
_entity_poly.type
_entity_poly.pdbx_seq_one_letter_code
_entity_poly.pdbx_strand_id
1 'polypeptide(L)'
;IGSSMKSVGEVMAIGRKFEEAFQKALRMVDENVMGFDPYIKPVDEKELEEPTDKRTFVLAAALKANYSIAKLNELTKIDPWFLYKMKNIIEHQTLMESLL
;
A
#
# COMPACT_ATOMS: atom_id res chain seq x y z
N ILE A 1 0.27 -12.11 -9.36
CA ILE A 1 -0.24 -11.48 -10.59
C ILE A 1 0.92 -11.44 -11.58
N GLY A 2 0.69 -11.78 -12.84
CA GLY A 2 1.74 -11.89 -13.85
C GLY A 2 1.31 -11.21 -15.15
N SER A 3 1.87 -11.63 -16.28
CA SER A 3 1.52 -11.09 -17.59
C SER A 3 0.08 -11.36 -18.02
N SER A 4 -0.56 -12.40 -17.48
CA SER A 4 -1.95 -12.73 -17.76
C SER A 4 -2.90 -12.15 -16.71
N MET A 5 -3.93 -11.45 -17.19
CA MET A 5 -4.93 -10.77 -16.37
C MET A 5 -5.80 -11.80 -15.63
N LYS A 6 -5.97 -11.58 -14.32
CA LYS A 6 -6.88 -12.34 -13.45
C LYS A 6 -7.91 -11.47 -12.73
N SER A 7 -7.87 -10.16 -12.93
CA SER A 7 -8.80 -9.20 -12.32
C SER A 7 -10.16 -9.26 -13.02
N VAL A 8 -11.23 -9.22 -12.23
CA VAL A 8 -12.63 -9.26 -12.70
C VAL A 8 -13.26 -7.87 -12.84
N GLY A 9 -12.60 -6.83 -12.33
CA GLY A 9 -13.05 -5.45 -12.39
C GLY A 9 -11.94 -4.48 -11.96
N GLU A 10 -12.20 -3.20 -12.14
CA GLU A 10 -11.30 -2.10 -11.77
C GLU A 10 -12.11 -0.95 -11.15
N VAL A 11 -11.42 -0.13 -10.35
CA VAL A 11 -12.00 1.07 -9.74
C VAL A 11 -11.16 2.28 -10.08
N MET A 12 -11.80 3.45 -10.14
CA MET A 12 -11.13 4.71 -10.39
C MET A 12 -11.51 5.72 -9.31
N ALA A 13 -10.52 6.42 -8.76
CA ALA A 13 -10.74 7.50 -7.82
C ALA A 13 -10.01 8.77 -8.26
N ILE A 14 -10.65 9.91 -8.01
CA ILE A 14 -10.12 11.25 -8.30
C ILE A 14 -9.79 11.92 -6.96
N GLY A 15 -8.61 12.53 -6.88
CA GLY A 15 -8.15 13.33 -5.74
C GLY A 15 -7.17 14.40 -6.21
N ARG A 16 -7.00 15.46 -5.42
CA ARG A 16 -6.05 16.55 -5.71
C ARG A 16 -4.61 16.16 -5.35
N LYS A 17 -4.46 15.09 -4.56
CA LYS A 17 -3.19 14.48 -4.15
C LYS A 17 -3.24 12.97 -4.38
N PHE A 18 -2.07 12.37 -4.56
CA PHE A 18 -1.95 10.92 -4.71
C PHE A 18 -2.51 10.19 -3.49
N GLU A 19 -2.14 10.61 -2.28
CA GLU A 19 -2.54 9.95 -1.04
C GLU A 19 -4.06 9.92 -0.86
N GLU A 20 -4.76 10.97 -1.31
CA GLU A 20 -6.22 11.07 -1.31
C GLU A 20 -6.84 10.10 -2.34
N ALA A 21 -6.40 10.19 -3.60
CA ALA A 21 -6.93 9.35 -4.66
C ALA A 21 -6.69 7.86 -4.37
N PHE A 22 -5.50 7.52 -3.88
CA PHE A 22 -5.08 6.18 -3.55
C PHE A 22 -5.93 5.57 -2.42
N GLN A 23 -6.14 6.30 -1.32
CA GLN A 23 -7.00 5.80 -0.24
C GLN A 23 -8.47 5.67 -0.65
N LYS A 24 -8.99 6.58 -1.49
CA LYS A 24 -10.33 6.45 -2.06
C LYS A 24 -10.47 5.22 -2.94
N ALA A 25 -9.48 4.97 -3.82
CA ALA A 25 -9.48 3.80 -4.68
C ALA A 25 -9.48 2.51 -3.86
N LEU A 26 -8.63 2.40 -2.83
CA LEU A 26 -8.57 1.21 -1.97
C LEU A 26 -9.92 0.87 -1.31
N ARG A 27 -10.64 1.90 -0.82
CA ARG A 27 -11.99 1.73 -0.26
C ARG A 27 -13.05 1.28 -1.25
N MET A 28 -12.83 1.51 -2.54
CA MET A 28 -13.78 1.12 -3.58
C MET A 28 -13.56 -0.32 -4.05
N VAL A 29 -12.38 -0.91 -3.81
CA VAL A 29 -12.05 -2.27 -4.28
C VAL A 29 -12.75 -3.35 -3.46
N ASP A 30 -12.84 -3.18 -2.14
CA ASP A 30 -13.35 -4.18 -1.20
C ASP A 30 -14.03 -3.47 -0.03
N GLU A 31 -15.25 -3.87 0.31
CA GLU A 31 -16.04 -3.27 1.39
C GLU A 31 -15.39 -3.40 2.78
N ASN A 32 -14.48 -4.37 2.95
CA ASN A 32 -13.75 -4.60 4.19
C ASN A 32 -12.44 -3.81 4.28
N VAL A 33 -12.07 -3.08 3.23
CA VAL A 33 -10.82 -2.30 3.17
C VAL A 33 -11.13 -0.82 3.41
N MET A 34 -10.69 -0.29 4.55
CA MET A 34 -10.90 1.13 4.90
C MET A 34 -9.85 2.09 4.30
N GLY A 35 -8.77 1.55 3.73
CA GLY A 35 -7.69 2.32 3.13
C GLY A 35 -6.39 1.55 3.07
N PHE A 36 -5.27 2.27 3.12
CA PHE A 36 -3.92 1.70 3.13
C PHE A 36 -3.53 1.26 4.55
N ASP A 37 -4.10 0.14 4.99
CA ASP A 37 -4.03 -0.35 6.37
C ASP A 37 -2.86 -1.35 6.57
N PRO A 38 -1.92 -1.09 7.49
CA PRO A 38 -0.78 -1.96 7.78
C PRO A 38 -1.11 -3.22 8.59
N TYR A 39 -2.34 -3.38 9.09
CA TYR A 39 -2.72 -4.50 9.96
C TYR A 39 -3.47 -5.63 9.23
N ILE A 40 -3.83 -5.44 7.96
CA ILE A 40 -4.56 -6.44 7.16
C ILE A 40 -3.66 -7.66 6.83
N LYS A 41 -2.36 -7.44 6.65
CA LYS A 41 -1.37 -8.49 6.37
C LYS A 41 -0.10 -8.26 7.19
N PRO A 42 0.58 -9.33 7.65
CA PRO A 42 1.91 -9.19 8.19
C PRO A 42 2.92 -8.84 7.07
N VAL A 43 4.12 -8.41 7.48
CA VAL A 43 5.24 -8.25 6.56
C VAL A 43 5.63 -9.62 5.98
N ASP A 44 5.77 -9.68 4.66
CA ASP A 44 6.23 -10.84 3.93
C ASP A 44 7.09 -10.36 2.74
N GLU A 45 8.41 -10.55 2.82
CA GLU A 45 9.31 -10.10 1.75
C GLU A 45 9.06 -10.83 0.44
N LYS A 46 8.59 -12.08 0.49
CA LYS A 46 8.27 -12.84 -0.73
C LYS A 46 7.10 -12.20 -1.47
N GLU A 47 6.07 -11.73 -0.78
CA GLU A 47 4.95 -11.00 -1.42
C GLU A 47 5.33 -9.57 -1.88
N LEU A 48 6.39 -8.99 -1.33
CA LEU A 48 6.95 -7.73 -1.84
C LEU A 48 7.69 -7.95 -3.18
N GLU A 49 8.45 -9.04 -3.29
CA GLU A 49 9.16 -9.44 -4.51
C GLU A 49 8.22 -10.00 -5.58
N GLU A 50 7.35 -10.94 -5.21
CA GLU A 50 6.38 -11.60 -6.08
C GLU A 50 5.02 -10.88 -5.99
N PRO A 51 4.62 -10.08 -6.99
CA PRO A 51 3.40 -9.27 -6.91
C PRO A 51 2.13 -10.12 -6.71
N THR A 52 1.41 -9.91 -5.61
CA THR A 52 0.09 -10.49 -5.32
C THR A 52 -1.01 -9.42 -5.36
N ASP A 53 -2.28 -9.84 -5.29
CA ASP A 53 -3.44 -8.94 -5.12
C ASP A 53 -3.46 -8.27 -3.74
N LYS A 54 -2.74 -8.83 -2.76
CA LYS A 54 -2.64 -8.30 -1.39
C LYS A 54 -1.32 -7.59 -1.10
N ARG A 55 -0.38 -7.53 -2.07
CA ARG A 55 0.95 -6.88 -1.92
C ARG A 55 0.86 -5.47 -1.35
N THR A 56 -0.18 -4.71 -1.72
CA THR A 56 -0.39 -3.35 -1.22
C THR A 56 -0.48 -3.29 0.32
N PHE A 57 -1.11 -4.27 0.97
CA PHE A 57 -1.21 -4.32 2.43
C PHE A 57 0.06 -4.84 3.08
N VAL A 58 0.77 -5.77 2.44
CA VAL A 58 2.11 -6.19 2.87
C VAL A 58 3.10 -5.01 2.83
N LEU A 59 2.98 -4.16 1.80
CA LEU A 59 3.75 -2.93 1.68
C LEU A 59 3.43 -1.91 2.78
N ALA A 60 2.15 -1.76 3.14
CA ALA A 60 1.72 -0.94 4.27
C ALA A 60 2.36 -1.43 5.59
N ALA A 61 2.32 -2.74 5.84
CA ALA A 61 2.94 -3.36 7.00
C ALA A 61 4.47 -3.15 7.03
N ALA A 62 5.14 -3.28 5.88
CA ALA A 62 6.59 -3.09 5.79
C ALA A 62 7.01 -1.63 6.06
N LEU A 63 6.23 -0.67 5.56
CA LEU A 63 6.42 0.75 5.88
C LEU A 63 6.21 1.02 7.37
N LYS A 64 5.20 0.40 8.00
CA LYS A 64 4.95 0.50 9.45
C LYS A 64 6.09 -0.12 10.27
N ALA A 65 6.70 -1.19 9.76
CA ALA A 65 7.87 -1.84 10.31
C ALA A 65 9.20 -1.08 10.01
N ASN A 66 9.13 0.17 9.55
CA ASN A 66 10.28 1.05 9.28
C ASN A 66 11.25 0.52 8.20
N TYR A 67 10.76 -0.23 7.21
CA TYR A 67 11.59 -0.60 6.06
C TYR A 67 11.98 0.67 5.28
N SER A 68 13.24 0.71 4.82
CA SER A 68 13.71 1.85 4.03
C SER A 68 13.06 1.86 2.65
N ILE A 69 12.87 3.07 2.09
CA ILE A 69 12.35 3.22 0.73
C ILE A 69 13.26 2.54 -0.30
N ALA A 70 14.59 2.58 -0.08
CA ALA A 70 15.55 1.90 -0.95
C ALA A 70 15.31 0.38 -0.97
N LYS A 71 15.14 -0.25 0.20
CA LYS A 71 14.85 -1.68 0.31
C LYS A 71 13.52 -2.03 -0.37
N LEU A 72 12.47 -1.24 -0.11
CA LEU A 72 11.16 -1.48 -0.71
C LEU A 72 11.19 -1.30 -2.24
N ASN A 73 11.94 -0.33 -2.76
CA ASN A 73 12.15 -0.17 -4.19
C ASN A 73 12.90 -1.37 -4.78
N GLU A 74 13.93 -1.87 -4.09
CA GLU A 74 14.68 -3.05 -4.53
C GLU A 74 13.78 -4.29 -4.63
N LEU A 75 12.96 -4.56 -3.62
CA LEU A 75 12.07 -5.72 -3.59
C LEU A 75 10.94 -5.59 -4.61
N THR A 76 10.24 -4.44 -4.63
CA THR A 76 8.96 -4.29 -5.36
C THR A 76 9.11 -3.71 -6.77
N LYS A 77 10.24 -3.05 -7.05
CA LYS A 77 10.49 -2.20 -8.23
C LYS A 77 9.51 -1.02 -8.38
N ILE A 78 8.72 -0.70 -7.35
CA ILE A 78 7.83 0.47 -7.34
C ILE A 78 8.68 1.73 -7.23
N ASP A 79 8.40 2.73 -8.05
CA ASP A 79 9.14 3.99 -8.05
C ASP A 79 9.16 4.64 -6.65
N PRO A 80 10.33 5.13 -6.18
CA PRO A 80 10.47 5.72 -4.86
C PRO A 80 9.46 6.84 -4.57
N TRP A 81 9.04 7.61 -5.58
CA TRP A 81 8.04 8.66 -5.42
C TRP A 81 6.74 8.11 -4.83
N PHE A 82 6.22 7.00 -5.35
CA PHE A 82 5.00 6.37 -4.81
C PHE A 82 5.23 5.83 -3.40
N LEU A 83 6.38 5.22 -3.17
CA LEU A 83 6.72 4.66 -1.85
C LEU A 83 6.81 5.77 -0.78
N TYR A 84 7.36 6.94 -1.10
CA TYR A 84 7.33 8.10 -0.21
C TYR A 84 5.91 8.58 0.06
N LYS A 85 5.03 8.61 -0.96
CA LYS A 85 3.63 9.00 -0.77
C LYS A 85 2.87 8.01 0.12
N MET A 86 3.11 6.72 -0.06
CA MET A 86 2.54 5.68 0.81
C MET A 86 3.10 5.78 2.24
N LYS A 87 4.40 6.09 2.39
CA LYS A 87 5.02 6.31 3.70
C LYS A 87 4.35 7.46 4.45
N ASN A 88 4.03 8.58 3.78
CA ASN A 88 3.31 9.69 4.40
C ASN A 88 2.00 9.23 5.06
N ILE A 89 1.26 8.32 4.41
CA ILE A 89 0.00 7.79 4.95
C ILE A 89 0.25 7.03 6.25
N ILE A 90 1.25 6.14 6.25
CA ILE A 90 1.61 5.33 7.42
C ILE A 90 2.18 6.17 8.56
N GLU A 91 2.97 7.19 8.25
CA GLU A 91 3.48 8.14 9.24
C GLU A 91 2.34 8.91 9.92
N HIS A 92 1.38 9.42 9.14
CA HIS A 92 0.19 10.07 9.68
C HIS A 92 -0.65 9.14 10.54
N GLN A 93 -0.85 7.89 10.11
CA GLN A 93 -1.54 6.89 10.92
C GLN A 93 -0.82 6.62 12.24
N THR A 94 0.50 6.42 12.20
CA THR A 94 1.33 6.19 13.39
C THR A 94 1.28 7.37 14.35
N LEU A 95 1.30 8.59 13.82
CA LEU A 95 1.12 9.80 14.63
C LEU A 95 -0.24 9.79 15.34
N MET A 96 -1.34 9.50 14.62
CA MET A 96 -2.68 9.45 15.23
C MET A 96 -2.78 8.37 16.32
N GLU A 97 -2.21 7.20 16.10
CA GLU A 97 -2.18 6.11 17.08
C GLU A 97 -1.37 6.47 18.33
N SER A 98 -0.31 7.28 18.21
CA SER A 98 0.49 7.72 19.36
C SER A 98 -0.20 8.74 20.26
N LEU A 99 -1.33 9.30 19.82
CA LEU A 99 -2.13 10.28 20.58
C LEU A 99 -3.25 9.62 21.40
N LEU A 100 -3.42 8.30 21.27
CA LEU A 100 -4.35 7.48 22.04
C LEU A 100 -3.65 6.86 23.25
#